data_AF-A0A9D8JU90-F1
#
_entry.id   AF-A0A9D8JU90-F1
#
_cell.length_a   1.000
_cell.length_b   1.000
_cell.length_c   1.000
_cell.angle_alpha   90.00
_cell.angle_beta   90.00
_cell.angle_gamma   90.00
#
_symmetry.space_group_name_H-M   'P 1'
#
loop_
_entity.id
_entity.type
_entity.pdbx_description
1 polymer ?
#
loop_
_entity_poly.entity_id
_entity_poly.type
_entity_poly.pdbx_seq_one_letter_code
_entity_poly.pdbx_strand_id
1 'polypeptide(L)'
;MIKTGLREWPRIMLTGLCLTLIVAFVATPFGNDPSGRYFLPLAPPLALFTADLLNRIRRNYPRAAIAALCGVLAFNLWGNIESALTAPPGITTQFDAVAQVDMRDMPAVIDFLIARGETRGYSNYWVTFPMAFLSGEKLIYSAALPYHLDFKYTTRYDRYAPYREAVAASDRVAYITTKHPTLDEQLRAQFAALGVAFEEKAIGDFRIFYNLSRKVTPAELNLPK
;
A
#
# COMPACT_ATOMS: atom_id res chain seq x y z
N MET A 1 -17.11 -28.53 -45.90
CA MET A 1 -17.53 -27.16 -45.54
C MET A 1 -17.43 -27.00 -44.02
N ILE A 2 -16.22 -26.83 -43.49
CA ILE A 2 -15.91 -26.56 -42.06
C ILE A 2 -14.70 -25.61 -42.07
N LYS A 3 -14.92 -24.31 -42.20
CA LYS A 3 -13.84 -23.29 -42.15
C LYS A 3 -14.15 -22.08 -41.27
N THR A 4 -15.34 -22.01 -40.69
CA THR A 4 -15.80 -20.87 -39.88
C THR A 4 -15.59 -21.07 -38.38
N GLY A 5 -15.55 -22.32 -37.89
CA GLY A 5 -15.44 -22.60 -36.45
C GLY A 5 -14.10 -22.21 -35.81
N LEU A 6 -12.97 -22.43 -36.48
CA LEU A 6 -11.63 -22.21 -35.92
C LEU A 6 -11.25 -20.72 -35.74
N ARG A 7 -11.92 -19.80 -36.45
CA ARG A 7 -11.52 -18.39 -36.52
C ARG A 7 -11.99 -17.55 -35.32
N GLU A 8 -13.03 -17.98 -34.62
CA GLU A 8 -13.61 -17.23 -33.49
C GLU A 8 -13.15 -17.72 -32.11
N TRP A 9 -12.50 -18.89 -32.02
CA TRP A 9 -12.02 -19.45 -30.73
C TRP A 9 -11.15 -18.48 -29.93
N PRO A 10 -10.16 -17.78 -30.53
CA PRO A 10 -9.36 -16.83 -29.77
C PRO A 10 -10.21 -15.73 -29.12
N ARG A 11 -11.23 -15.22 -29.84
CA ARG A 11 -12.13 -14.20 -29.30
C ARG A 11 -13.03 -14.75 -28.21
N ILE A 12 -13.58 -15.95 -28.38
CA ILE A 12 -14.41 -16.62 -27.38
C ILE A 12 -13.60 -16.87 -26.10
N MET A 13 -12.38 -17.38 -26.23
CA MET A 13 -11.49 -17.63 -25.09
C MET A 13 -11.13 -16.35 -24.34
N LEU A 14 -10.72 -15.29 -25.05
CA LEU A 14 -10.39 -14.01 -24.43
C LEU A 14 -11.62 -13.36 -23.79
N THR A 15 -12.80 -13.51 -24.39
CA THR A 15 -14.06 -13.03 -23.81
C THR A 15 -14.41 -13.81 -22.55
N GLY A 16 -14.29 -15.13 -22.57
CA GLY A 16 -14.50 -15.99 -21.41
C GLY A 16 -13.54 -15.68 -20.26
N LEU A 17 -12.27 -15.39 -20.56
CA LEU A 17 -11.29 -14.91 -19.59
C LEU A 17 -11.73 -13.59 -18.94
N CYS A 18 -12.09 -12.58 -19.76
CA CYS A 18 -12.56 -11.29 -19.24
C CYS A 18 -13.81 -11.45 -18.36
N LEU A 19 -14.80 -12.22 -18.81
CA LEU A 19 -16.03 -12.47 -18.05
C LEU A 19 -15.75 -13.19 -16.74
N THR A 20 -14.88 -14.20 -16.75
CA THR A 20 -14.50 -14.92 -15.53
C THR A 20 -13.86 -13.99 -14.51
N LEU A 21 -12.94 -13.12 -14.96
CA LEU A 21 -12.28 -12.14 -14.09
C LEU A 21 -13.25 -11.09 -13.53
N ILE A 22 -14.17 -10.59 -14.36
CA ILE A 22 -15.21 -9.63 -13.93
C ILE A 22 -16.15 -10.28 -12.92
N VAL A 23 -16.64 -11.49 -13.20
CA VAL A 23 -17.52 -12.23 -12.28
C VAL A 23 -16.80 -12.52 -10.97
N ALA A 24 -15.54 -12.96 -11.01
CA ALA A 24 -14.75 -13.18 -9.82
C ALA A 24 -14.56 -11.89 -9.00
N PHE A 25 -14.32 -10.75 -9.65
CA PHE A 25 -14.21 -9.46 -8.97
C PHE A 25 -15.52 -9.06 -8.28
N VAL A 26 -16.66 -9.17 -8.97
CA VAL A 26 -17.98 -8.79 -8.44
C VAL A 26 -18.45 -9.74 -7.35
N ALA A 27 -18.20 -11.04 -7.49
CA ALA A 27 -18.73 -12.08 -6.60
C ALA A 27 -17.83 -12.39 -5.40
N THR A 28 -16.68 -11.74 -5.25
CA THR A 28 -15.73 -12.00 -4.14
C THR A 28 -15.37 -10.72 -3.40
N PRO A 29 -14.73 -10.80 -2.21
CA PRO A 29 -14.29 -9.63 -1.46
C PRO A 29 -13.27 -8.74 -2.21
N PHE A 30 -12.72 -9.19 -3.34
CA PHE A 30 -11.84 -8.39 -4.19
C PHE A 30 -12.53 -7.15 -4.75
N GLY A 31 -13.86 -7.18 -4.93
CA GLY A 31 -14.67 -6.03 -5.33
C GLY A 31 -14.64 -4.85 -4.35
N ASN A 32 -14.30 -5.12 -3.07
CA ASN A 32 -14.21 -4.08 -2.04
C ASN A 32 -12.87 -3.33 -2.03
N ASP A 33 -11.93 -3.72 -2.90
CA ASP A 33 -10.62 -3.10 -3.00
C ASP A 33 -10.62 -2.01 -4.09
N PRO A 34 -10.48 -0.73 -3.72
CA PRO A 34 -10.53 0.37 -4.68
C PRO A 34 -9.26 0.49 -5.55
N SER A 35 -8.22 -0.34 -5.32
CA SER A 35 -6.91 -0.15 -5.95
C SER A 35 -6.85 -0.49 -7.44
N GLY A 36 -7.91 -1.07 -8.00
CA GLY A 36 -7.98 -1.46 -9.42
C GLY A 36 -7.02 -2.58 -9.84
N ARG A 37 -6.15 -3.07 -8.94
CA ARG A 37 -5.14 -4.10 -9.22
C ARG A 37 -5.73 -5.42 -9.72
N TYR A 38 -6.98 -5.72 -9.36
CA TYR A 38 -7.69 -6.91 -9.81
C TYR A 38 -8.15 -6.82 -11.27
N PHE A 39 -8.11 -5.63 -11.88
CA PHE A 39 -8.33 -5.45 -13.32
C PHE A 39 -7.04 -5.56 -14.14
N LEU A 40 -5.85 -5.60 -13.51
CA LEU A 40 -4.58 -5.73 -14.23
C LEU A 40 -4.54 -6.93 -15.19
N PRO A 41 -5.09 -8.12 -14.85
CA PRO A 41 -5.16 -9.25 -15.77
C PRO A 41 -6.05 -9.00 -17.00
N LEU A 42 -6.92 -7.98 -17.00
CA LEU A 42 -7.71 -7.59 -18.18
C LEU A 42 -6.91 -6.77 -19.18
N ALA A 43 -5.75 -6.21 -18.81
CA ALA A 43 -4.99 -5.35 -19.72
C ALA A 43 -4.56 -6.07 -21.02
N PRO A 44 -3.99 -7.30 -21.00
CA PRO A 44 -3.65 -8.02 -22.23
C PRO A 44 -4.85 -8.31 -23.17
N PRO A 45 -5.98 -8.90 -22.72
CA PRO A 45 -7.10 -9.15 -23.63
C PRO A 45 -7.71 -7.85 -24.16
N LEU A 46 -7.80 -6.78 -23.36
CA LEU A 46 -8.29 -5.48 -23.81
C LEU A 46 -7.36 -4.86 -24.88
N ALA A 47 -6.05 -5.00 -24.75
CA ALA A 47 -5.10 -4.55 -25.77
C ALA A 47 -5.30 -5.30 -27.09
N LEU A 48 -5.50 -6.62 -27.03
CA LEU A 48 -5.77 -7.45 -28.22
C LEU A 48 -7.10 -7.11 -28.89
N PHE A 49 -8.17 -6.89 -28.12
CA PHE A 49 -9.45 -6.44 -28.65
C PHE A 49 -9.36 -5.04 -29.27
N THR A 50 -8.62 -4.14 -28.63
CA THR A 50 -8.34 -2.80 -29.18
C THR A 50 -7.60 -2.89 -30.51
N ALA A 51 -6.60 -3.78 -30.61
CA ALA A 51 -5.87 -4.01 -31.86
C ALA A 51 -6.76 -4.59 -32.98
N ASP A 52 -7.65 -5.55 -32.68
CA ASP A 52 -8.62 -6.07 -33.66
C ASP A 52 -9.58 -4.95 -34.13
N LEU A 53 -10.09 -4.14 -33.21
CA LEU A 53 -10.97 -3.00 -33.51
C LEU A 53 -10.26 -1.97 -34.41
N LEU A 54 -9.06 -1.54 -34.04
CA LEU A 54 -8.27 -0.57 -34.81
C LEU A 54 -7.95 -1.11 -36.21
N ASN A 55 -7.65 -2.41 -36.35
CA ASN A 55 -7.43 -3.03 -37.65
C ASN A 55 -8.68 -3.03 -38.54
N ARG A 56 -9.88 -3.18 -37.97
CA ARG A 56 -11.14 -3.07 -38.72
C ARG A 56 -11.39 -1.63 -39.18
N ILE A 57 -11.20 -0.66 -38.29
CA ILE A 57 -11.35 0.77 -38.62
C ILE A 57 -10.35 1.15 -39.72
N ARG A 58 -9.10 0.71 -39.61
CA ARG A 58 -8.01 1.03 -40.55
C ARG A 58 -8.31 0.66 -41.99
N ARG A 59 -9.08 -0.42 -42.23
CA ARG A 59 -9.44 -0.88 -43.58
C ARG A 59 -10.25 0.15 -44.36
N ASN A 60 -11.14 0.87 -43.68
CA ASN A 60 -12.05 1.83 -44.30
C ASN A 60 -11.63 3.27 -44.01
N TYR A 61 -10.99 3.52 -42.86
CA TYR A 61 -10.64 4.84 -42.34
C TYR A 61 -9.24 4.82 -41.70
N PRO A 62 -8.15 4.75 -42.49
CA PRO A 62 -6.80 4.61 -41.96
C PRO A 62 -6.38 5.78 -41.07
N ARG A 63 -6.74 7.02 -41.42
CA ARG A 63 -6.47 8.21 -40.60
C ARG A 63 -7.22 8.17 -39.27
N ALA A 64 -8.47 7.73 -39.27
CA ALA A 64 -9.26 7.61 -38.05
C ALA A 64 -8.69 6.53 -37.11
N ALA A 65 -8.20 5.41 -37.65
CA ALA A 65 -7.55 4.38 -36.85
C ALA A 65 -6.25 4.88 -36.18
N ILE A 66 -5.44 5.66 -36.90
CA ILE A 66 -4.24 6.29 -36.32
C ILE A 66 -4.64 7.30 -35.25
N ALA A 67 -5.62 8.17 -35.52
CA ALA A 67 -6.11 9.13 -34.54
C ALA A 67 -6.63 8.45 -33.28
N ALA A 68 -7.39 7.35 -33.40
CA ALA A 68 -7.88 6.57 -32.28
C ALA A 68 -6.73 5.93 -31.48
N LEU A 69 -5.73 5.36 -32.15
CA LEU A 69 -4.54 4.81 -31.50
C LEU A 69 -3.78 5.89 -30.72
N CYS A 70 -3.49 7.02 -31.36
CA CYS A 70 -2.84 8.16 -30.72
C CYS A 70 -3.66 8.66 -29.53
N GLY A 71 -4.97 8.71 -29.64
CA GLY A 71 -5.87 9.10 -28.54
C GLY A 71 -5.77 8.16 -27.33
N VAL A 72 -5.79 6.84 -27.56
CA VAL A 72 -5.63 5.85 -26.48
C VAL A 72 -4.26 5.97 -25.80
N LEU A 73 -3.20 6.11 -26.59
CA LEU A 73 -1.84 6.28 -26.06
C LEU A 73 -1.69 7.58 -25.28
N ALA A 74 -2.20 8.69 -25.83
CA ALA A 74 -2.16 10.00 -25.19
C ALA A 74 -2.95 9.99 -23.88
N PHE A 75 -4.13 9.38 -23.85
CA PHE A 75 -4.94 9.25 -22.64
C PHE A 75 -4.20 8.48 -21.53
N ASN A 76 -3.63 7.31 -21.88
CA ASN A 76 -2.88 6.51 -20.91
C ASN A 76 -1.58 7.21 -20.45
N LEU A 77 -0.90 7.93 -21.34
CA LEU A 77 0.31 8.67 -20.99
C LEU A 77 0.00 9.88 -20.11
N TRP A 78 -1.07 10.62 -20.43
CA TRP A 78 -1.46 11.83 -19.72
C TRP A 78 -1.73 11.56 -18.25
N GLY A 79 -2.52 10.54 -17.92
CA GLY A 79 -2.80 10.20 -16.51
C GLY A 79 -1.55 9.83 -15.72
N ASN A 80 -0.56 9.19 -16.35
CA ASN A 80 0.72 8.90 -15.72
C ASN A 80 1.57 10.16 -15.51
N ILE A 81 1.60 11.07 -16.50
CA ILE A 81 2.31 12.35 -16.38
C ILE A 81 1.68 13.19 -15.28
N GLU A 82 0.36 13.35 -15.28
CA GLU A 82 -0.38 14.09 -14.27
C GLU A 82 -0.11 13.53 -12.86
N SER A 83 -0.20 12.20 -12.71
CA SER A 83 0.12 11.53 -11.44
C SER A 83 1.57 11.75 -11.02
N ALA A 84 2.53 11.67 -11.95
CA ALA A 84 3.95 11.88 -11.66
C ALA A 84 4.27 13.32 -11.25
N LEU A 85 3.58 14.30 -11.85
CA LEU A 85 3.76 15.72 -11.55
C LEU A 85 3.06 16.14 -10.25
N THR A 86 2.03 15.41 -9.81
CA THR A 86 1.24 15.73 -8.61
C THR A 86 1.79 14.99 -7.38
N ALA A 87 2.98 15.42 -6.91
CA ALA A 87 3.64 14.86 -5.73
C ALA A 87 3.66 15.86 -4.54
N PRO A 88 3.25 15.46 -3.33
CA PRO A 88 2.74 14.13 -2.92
C PRO A 88 1.25 13.90 -3.32
N PRO A 89 0.83 12.63 -3.54
CA PRO A 89 1.61 11.39 -3.36
C PRO A 89 2.39 10.94 -4.60
N GLY A 90 2.24 11.61 -5.74
CA GLY A 90 2.83 11.15 -7.00
C GLY A 90 2.15 9.88 -7.51
N ILE A 91 2.89 9.06 -8.26
CA ILE A 91 2.44 7.72 -8.64
C ILE A 91 2.36 6.85 -7.38
N THR A 92 1.14 6.48 -6.99
CA THR A 92 0.89 5.67 -5.79
C THR A 92 -0.16 4.60 -6.03
N THR A 93 -0.04 3.50 -5.28
CA THR A 93 -1.07 2.46 -5.18
C THR A 93 -1.93 2.60 -3.92
N GLN A 94 -1.63 3.61 -3.08
CA GLN A 94 -2.35 3.91 -1.86
C GLN A 94 -3.42 4.96 -2.13
N PHE A 95 -4.69 4.54 -2.14
CA PHE A 95 -5.82 5.45 -2.38
C PHE A 95 -6.38 6.06 -1.09
N ASP A 96 -6.03 5.48 0.07
CA ASP A 96 -6.28 6.11 1.37
C ASP A 96 -5.17 7.12 1.67
N ALA A 97 -5.52 8.40 1.78
CA ALA A 97 -4.57 9.50 2.01
C ALA A 97 -3.76 9.31 3.31
N VAL A 98 -4.31 8.63 4.31
CA VAL A 98 -3.64 8.40 5.60
C VAL A 98 -2.53 7.36 5.45
N ALA A 99 -2.69 6.42 4.52
CA ALA A 99 -1.69 5.40 4.19
C ALA A 99 -0.61 5.89 3.21
N GLN A 100 -0.78 7.08 2.62
CA GLN A 100 0.22 7.70 1.73
C GLN A 100 1.36 8.33 2.55
N VAL A 101 2.19 7.51 3.18
CA VAL A 101 3.36 7.97 3.95
C VAL A 101 4.49 8.37 3.01
N ASP A 102 5.03 9.58 3.19
CA ASP A 102 6.22 10.02 2.48
C ASP A 102 7.47 9.31 3.01
N MET A 103 7.96 8.35 2.23
CA MET A 103 9.10 7.51 2.62
C MET A 103 10.46 8.19 2.39
N ARG A 104 10.53 9.41 1.84
CA ARG A 104 11.80 10.11 1.59
C ARG A 104 12.60 10.35 2.87
N ASP A 105 11.90 10.52 3.99
CA ASP A 105 12.50 10.73 5.31
C ASP A 105 12.85 9.43 6.06
N MET A 106 12.50 8.26 5.52
CA MET A 106 12.78 6.96 6.13
C MET A 106 14.27 6.73 6.44
N PRO A 107 15.25 7.12 5.59
CA PRO A 107 16.67 7.00 5.95
C PRO A 107 17.03 7.76 7.22
N ALA A 108 16.51 8.97 7.40
CA ALA A 108 16.75 9.77 8.61
C ALA A 108 16.09 9.15 9.85
N VAL A 109 14.93 8.53 9.70
CA VAL A 109 14.29 7.73 10.76
C VAL A 109 15.16 6.53 11.15
N ILE A 110 15.68 5.80 10.16
CA ILE A 110 16.55 4.64 10.38
C ILE A 110 17.82 5.06 11.16
N ASP A 111 18.52 6.08 10.68
CA ASP A 111 19.73 6.58 11.32
C ASP A 111 19.46 7.06 12.75
N PHE A 112 18.35 7.77 12.95
CA PHE A 112 17.92 8.27 14.25
C PHE A 112 17.71 7.13 15.27
N LEU A 113 17.01 6.07 14.86
CA LEU A 113 16.70 4.92 15.69
C LEU A 113 17.95 4.09 16.00
N ILE A 114 18.78 3.82 14.99
CA ILE A 114 20.05 3.09 15.15
C ILE A 114 20.97 3.83 16.11
N ALA A 115 21.14 5.15 15.96
CA ALA A 115 22.00 5.96 16.83
C ALA A 115 21.57 5.95 18.30
N ARG A 116 20.30 5.65 18.58
CA ARG A 116 19.72 5.58 19.94
C ARG A 116 19.53 4.15 20.45
N GLY A 117 19.87 3.14 19.64
CA GLY A 117 19.64 1.74 19.97
C GLY A 117 18.16 1.33 19.96
N GLU A 118 17.27 2.14 19.39
CA GLU A 118 15.81 1.94 19.32
C GLU A 118 15.43 0.97 18.20
N THR A 119 15.97 -0.22 18.32
CA THR A 119 16.01 -1.17 17.21
C THR A 119 14.74 -2.02 17.11
N ARG A 120 13.98 -2.14 18.20
CA ARG A 120 12.76 -2.94 18.30
C ARG A 120 11.59 -2.05 18.67
N GLY A 121 10.38 -2.40 18.26
CA GLY A 121 9.22 -1.57 18.58
C GLY A 121 7.93 -1.94 17.87
N TYR A 122 7.00 -1.00 17.91
CA TYR A 122 5.66 -1.15 17.34
C TYR A 122 5.39 -0.03 16.34
N SER A 123 4.84 -0.40 15.19
CA SER A 123 4.37 0.56 14.19
C SER A 123 3.19 -0.01 13.41
N ASN A 124 2.80 0.67 12.34
CA ASN A 124 1.82 0.16 11.39
C ASN A 124 2.51 -0.59 10.23
N TYR A 125 1.68 -1.28 9.45
CA TYR A 125 2.11 -2.09 8.31
C TYR A 125 2.98 -1.34 7.30
N TRP A 126 2.66 -0.08 7.01
CA TRP A 126 3.32 0.71 5.97
C TRP A 126 4.73 1.17 6.38
N VAL A 127 5.05 1.18 7.67
CA VAL A 127 6.38 1.53 8.19
C VAL A 127 7.24 0.29 8.44
N THR A 128 6.66 -0.72 9.10
CA THR A 128 7.38 -1.89 9.63
C THR A 128 8.22 -2.61 8.56
N PHE A 129 7.60 -2.98 7.44
CA PHE A 129 8.27 -3.81 6.44
C PHE A 129 9.29 -3.04 5.59
N PRO A 130 8.98 -1.82 5.07
CA PRO A 130 9.98 -1.02 4.38
C PRO A 130 11.19 -0.69 5.26
N MET A 131 10.97 -0.34 6.54
CA MET A 131 12.06 -0.03 7.46
C MET A 131 12.97 -1.24 7.72
N ALA A 132 12.38 -2.42 7.96
CA ALA A 132 13.15 -3.65 8.13
C ALA A 132 13.99 -3.95 6.87
N PHE A 133 13.40 -3.86 5.68
CA PHE A 133 14.12 -4.06 4.42
C PHE A 133 15.27 -3.04 4.23
N LEU A 134 14.98 -1.75 4.36
CA LEU A 134 15.95 -0.68 4.12
C LEU A 134 17.08 -0.65 5.16
N SER A 135 16.81 -1.08 6.40
CA SER A 135 17.83 -1.18 7.44
C SER A 135 18.65 -2.48 7.39
N GLY A 136 18.34 -3.39 6.46
CA GLY A 136 18.94 -4.73 6.42
C GLY A 136 18.62 -5.54 7.67
N GLU A 137 17.37 -5.46 8.13
CA GLU A 137 16.82 -6.14 9.31
C GLU A 137 17.47 -5.74 10.65
N LYS A 138 18.17 -4.60 10.69
CA LYS A 138 18.68 -4.01 11.94
C LYS A 138 17.55 -3.44 12.81
N LEU A 139 16.51 -2.90 12.17
CA LEU A 139 15.31 -2.38 12.83
C LEU A 139 14.15 -3.35 12.60
N ILE A 140 13.66 -3.97 13.68
CA ILE A 140 12.62 -5.00 13.63
C ILE A 140 11.44 -4.56 14.48
N TYR A 141 10.35 -4.20 13.81
CA TYR A 141 9.14 -3.70 14.46
C TYR A 141 7.97 -4.65 14.18
N SER A 142 7.00 -4.69 15.09
CA SER A 142 5.73 -5.40 14.91
C SER A 142 4.71 -4.43 14.33
N ALA A 143 3.97 -4.87 13.32
CA ALA A 143 2.91 -4.08 12.67
C ALA A 143 1.60 -4.11 13.48
N ALA A 144 1.69 -3.83 14.78
CA ALA A 144 0.59 -3.93 15.74
C ALA A 144 -0.24 -2.66 15.93
N LEU A 145 0.14 -1.55 15.29
CA LEU A 145 -0.61 -0.29 15.39
C LEU A 145 -1.59 -0.11 14.22
N PRO A 146 -2.78 0.48 14.47
CA PRO A 146 -3.67 0.88 13.40
C PRO A 146 -3.06 2.03 12.59
N TYR A 147 -3.45 2.14 11.32
CA TYR A 147 -3.15 3.31 10.49
C TYR A 147 -4.40 3.99 9.93
N HIS A 148 -5.57 3.36 9.99
CA HIS A 148 -6.83 4.03 9.66
C HIS A 148 -7.27 4.92 10.83
N LEU A 149 -7.85 6.08 10.51
CA LEU A 149 -8.25 7.08 11.51
C LEU A 149 -9.39 6.62 12.43
N ASP A 150 -10.16 5.64 12.00
CA ASP A 150 -11.21 4.96 12.78
C ASP A 150 -10.64 3.90 13.73
N PHE A 151 -9.32 3.80 13.88
CA PHE A 151 -8.59 2.82 14.70
C PHE A 151 -8.75 1.37 14.25
N LYS A 152 -9.35 1.12 13.09
CA LYS A 152 -9.56 -0.23 12.59
C LYS A 152 -8.23 -0.95 12.43
N TYR A 153 -8.12 -2.07 13.14
CA TYR A 153 -6.95 -2.94 13.14
C TYR A 153 -7.36 -4.40 12.87
N THR A 154 -6.52 -5.12 12.14
CA THR A 154 -6.61 -6.57 12.01
C THR A 154 -5.25 -7.21 12.21
N THR A 155 -5.23 -8.36 12.87
CA THR A 155 -4.00 -9.17 13.05
C THR A 155 -3.39 -9.60 11.72
N ARG A 156 -4.13 -9.52 10.60
CA ARG A 156 -3.61 -9.73 9.24
C ARG A 156 -2.60 -8.67 8.79
N TYR A 157 -2.48 -7.54 9.49
CA TYR A 157 -1.42 -6.57 9.23
C TYR A 157 -0.08 -7.03 9.82
N ASP A 158 -0.12 -7.71 10.97
CA ASP A 158 1.06 -8.31 11.58
C ASP A 158 1.33 -9.72 11.02
N ARG A 159 1.87 -9.73 9.79
CA ARG A 159 1.97 -10.96 8.98
C ARG A 159 3.16 -11.85 9.32
N TYR A 160 4.18 -11.32 9.99
CA TYR A 160 5.46 -12.01 10.12
C TYR A 160 5.80 -12.29 11.57
N ALA A 161 5.55 -13.54 11.98
CA ALA A 161 5.72 -13.99 13.36
C ALA A 161 7.12 -13.72 13.95
N PRO A 162 8.23 -13.94 13.21
CA PRO A 162 9.56 -13.67 13.75
C PRO A 162 9.78 -12.23 14.19
N TYR A 163 9.14 -11.24 13.54
CA TYR A 163 9.25 -9.84 13.97
C TYR A 163 8.52 -9.59 15.29
N ARG A 164 7.33 -10.17 15.47
CA ARG A 164 6.63 -10.09 16.76
C ARG A 164 7.42 -10.72 17.88
N GLU A 165 7.98 -11.90 17.64
CA GLU A 165 8.76 -12.64 18.63
C GLU A 165 10.02 -11.86 19.02
N ALA A 166 10.72 -11.27 18.05
CA ALA A 166 11.89 -10.41 18.31
C ALA A 166 11.53 -9.16 19.13
N VAL A 167 10.38 -8.53 18.87
CA VAL A 167 9.90 -7.38 19.66
C VAL A 167 9.44 -7.83 21.05
N ALA A 168 8.77 -8.98 21.15
CA ALA A 168 8.35 -9.55 22.43
C ALA A 168 9.54 -9.88 23.34
N ALA A 169 10.65 -10.38 22.77
CA ALA A 169 11.88 -10.70 23.49
C ALA A 169 12.76 -9.49 23.84
N SER A 170 12.45 -8.29 23.33
CA SER A 170 13.27 -7.09 23.60
C SER A 170 12.84 -6.37 24.87
N ASP A 171 13.80 -5.89 25.67
CA ASP A 171 13.51 -5.09 26.87
C ASP A 171 13.20 -3.63 26.57
N ARG A 172 13.52 -3.16 25.36
CA ARG A 172 13.36 -1.77 24.93
C ARG A 172 12.54 -1.72 23.64
N VAL A 173 11.58 -0.79 23.60
CA VAL A 173 10.72 -0.60 22.45
C VAL A 173 10.51 0.88 22.19
N ALA A 174 10.42 1.24 20.91
CA ALA A 174 9.90 2.53 20.47
C ALA A 174 8.58 2.35 19.69
N TYR A 175 7.81 3.42 19.59
CA TYR A 175 6.57 3.46 18.82
C TYR A 175 6.73 4.42 17.66
N ILE A 176 6.26 4.02 16.48
CA ILE A 176 6.24 4.87 15.30
C ILE A 176 4.84 4.92 14.74
N THR A 177 4.27 6.11 14.61
CA THR A 177 2.99 6.37 13.94
C THR A 177 3.22 7.26 12.73
N THR A 178 2.21 7.30 11.84
CA THR A 178 2.26 8.12 10.62
C THR A 178 0.88 8.71 10.36
N LYS A 179 0.80 10.03 10.14
CA LYS A 179 -0.43 10.74 9.75
C LYS A 179 -1.67 10.42 10.62
N HIS A 180 -1.48 10.11 11.91
CA HIS A 180 -2.55 9.70 12.82
C HIS A 180 -2.53 10.49 14.13
N PRO A 181 -2.92 11.78 14.11
CA PRO A 181 -2.79 12.66 15.27
C PRO A 181 -3.60 12.18 16.48
N THR A 182 -4.75 11.56 16.25
CA THR A 182 -5.57 10.99 17.33
C THR A 182 -4.86 9.81 18.01
N LEU A 183 -4.18 8.94 17.25
CA LEU A 183 -3.37 7.87 17.82
C LEU A 183 -2.17 8.46 18.60
N ASP A 184 -1.53 9.51 18.09
CA ASP A 184 -0.43 10.18 18.80
C ASP A 184 -0.88 10.71 20.17
N GLU A 185 -2.05 11.36 20.23
CA GLU A 185 -2.65 11.84 21.47
C GLU A 185 -2.98 10.70 22.43
N GLN A 186 -3.53 9.60 21.93
CA GLN A 186 -3.80 8.41 22.74
C GLN A 186 -2.52 7.81 23.30
N LEU A 187 -1.45 7.70 22.50
CA LEU A 187 -0.16 7.20 22.98
C LEU A 187 0.40 8.08 24.10
N ARG A 188 0.38 9.41 23.94
CA ARG A 188 0.82 10.35 25.00
C ARG A 188 0.01 10.18 26.27
N ALA A 189 -1.32 10.13 26.17
CA ALA A 189 -2.22 9.99 27.30
C ALA A 189 -2.00 8.66 28.05
N GLN A 190 -1.85 7.57 27.30
CA GLN A 190 -1.69 6.23 27.89
C GLN A 190 -0.31 6.04 28.51
N PHE A 191 0.76 6.55 27.90
CA PHE A 191 2.08 6.55 28.53
C PHE A 191 2.07 7.37 29.83
N ALA A 192 1.44 8.55 29.84
CA ALA A 192 1.30 9.35 31.05
C ALA A 192 0.49 8.63 32.13
N ALA A 193 -0.64 8.01 31.78
CA ALA A 193 -1.47 7.23 32.71
C ALA A 193 -0.71 6.03 33.33
N LEU A 194 0.21 5.44 32.57
CA LEU A 194 1.08 4.35 33.02
C LEU A 194 2.35 4.82 33.76
N GLY A 195 2.54 6.12 33.93
CA GLY A 195 3.75 6.69 34.54
C GLY A 195 5.02 6.45 33.72
N VAL A 196 4.89 6.27 32.40
CA VAL A 196 5.99 5.97 31.49
C VAL A 196 6.52 7.28 30.92
N ALA A 197 7.77 7.62 31.25
CA ALA A 197 8.45 8.74 30.61
C ALA A 197 8.91 8.32 29.21
N PHE A 198 8.90 9.24 28.26
CA PHE A 198 9.33 9.03 26.89
C PHE A 198 9.87 10.33 26.30
N GLU A 199 10.60 10.22 25.20
CA GLU A 199 10.94 11.32 24.32
C GLU A 199 10.19 11.18 22.99
N GLU A 200 9.93 12.31 22.33
CA GLU A 200 9.20 12.36 21.07
C GLU A 200 10.01 13.10 20.01
N LYS A 201 10.03 12.55 18.79
CA LYS A 201 10.63 13.19 17.62
C LYS A 201 9.71 13.07 16.41
N ALA A 202 9.56 14.18 15.68
CA ALA A 202 8.99 14.18 14.34
C ALA A 202 10.12 14.21 13.30
N ILE A 203 9.99 13.38 12.28
CA ILE A 203 10.83 13.37 11.08
C ILE A 203 9.88 13.16 9.90
N GLY A 204 9.60 14.20 9.12
CA GLY A 204 8.60 14.12 8.05
C GLY A 204 7.23 13.64 8.54
N ASP A 205 6.68 12.65 7.84
CA ASP A 205 5.40 12.00 8.18
C ASP A 205 5.48 11.05 9.39
N PHE A 206 6.67 10.81 9.93
CA PHE A 206 6.90 9.87 11.02
C PHE A 206 6.90 10.57 12.37
N ARG A 207 6.12 10.02 13.30
CA ARG A 207 6.16 10.40 14.69
C ARG A 207 6.73 9.25 15.51
N ILE A 208 7.80 9.53 16.25
CA ILE A 208 8.58 8.53 16.97
C ILE A 208 8.50 8.82 18.45
N PHE A 209 7.97 7.87 19.23
CA PHE A 209 8.02 7.87 20.69
C PHE A 209 9.10 6.86 21.12
N TYR A 210 10.15 7.35 21.77
CA TYR A 210 11.34 6.56 22.06
C TYR A 210 11.85 6.85 23.48
N ASN A 211 12.89 6.15 23.89
CA ASN A 211 13.47 6.23 25.22
C ASN A 211 12.42 6.06 26.33
N LEU A 212 11.51 5.11 26.14
CA LEU A 212 10.48 4.80 27.13
C LEU A 212 11.16 4.31 28.42
N SER A 213 10.74 4.82 29.57
CA SER A 213 11.31 4.46 30.88
C SER A 213 11.15 2.99 31.23
N ARG A 214 10.19 2.30 30.59
CA ARG A 214 10.03 0.85 30.59
C ARG A 214 9.37 0.41 29.29
N LYS A 215 9.49 -0.88 28.97
CA LYS A 215 8.69 -1.49 27.91
C LYS A 215 7.19 -1.34 28.24
N VAL A 216 6.44 -0.94 27.22
CA VAL A 216 4.97 -0.95 27.19
C VAL A 216 4.55 -1.62 25.90
N THR A 217 3.63 -2.56 25.98
CA THR A 217 3.07 -3.27 24.82
C THR A 217 1.75 -2.64 24.35
N PRO A 218 1.34 -2.79 23.08
CA PRO A 218 0.05 -2.30 22.61
C PRO A 218 -1.16 -2.83 23.39
N ALA A 219 -1.02 -4.01 24.01
CA ALA A 219 -2.05 -4.60 24.86
C ALA A 219 -2.24 -3.83 26.18
N GLU A 220 -1.21 -3.18 26.70
CA GLU A 220 -1.29 -2.35 27.92
C GLU A 220 -1.90 -0.97 27.65
N LEU A 221 -1.85 -0.50 26.40
CA LEU A 221 -2.25 0.87 26.04
C LEU A 221 -3.77 1.05 25.88
N ASN A 222 -4.57 -0.01 25.97
CA ASN A 222 -6.03 0.04 25.85
C ASN A 222 -6.52 0.91 24.66
N LEU A 223 -5.82 0.83 23.52
CA LEU A 223 -6.14 1.63 22.35
C LEU A 223 -7.56 1.31 21.83
N PRO A 224 -8.29 2.29 21.28
CA PRO A 224 -9.58 2.06 20.64
C PRO A 224 -9.49 0.97 19.58
N LYS A 225 -10.55 0.17 19.43
CA LYS A 225 -10.68 -0.92 18.45
C LYS A 225 -11.80 -0.66 17.46
#